data_AF-A0A413FYS5-F1
#
_entry.id   AF-A0A413FYS5-F1
#
_cell.length_a   1.000
_cell.length_b   1.000
_cell.length_c   1.000
_cell.angle_alpha   90.00
_cell.angle_beta   90.00
_cell.angle_gamma   90.00
#
_symmetry.space_group_name_H-M   'P 1'
#
loop_
_entity.id
_entity.type
_entity.pdbx_description
1 polymer ?
#
loop_
_entity_poly.entity_id
_entity_poly.type
_entity_poly.pdbx_seq_one_letter_code
_entity_poly.pdbx_strand_id
1 'polypeptide(L)'
;MSSDLSYIYAVARIRSNELTLFSSQTIEQLLATKSYSECMRLLMDKGWGDLAVANPTAEELLAMEREKTWEVIREVVDDMSVFDVFLYANDYHNLKAAIKQVCTGDEDFGIYMKNGTVDVDLILTCLRDRNFAMLPEGMRAAAEEGYNALARTHDGQLCDIIIDRAALEAIYKAGKDSENELIRKYAEMTVVAADVKIAVRCHRTGKPLEFIRRALCPCDSLDVTRLARAAMEGVDSIGNCLSSTEFAAGAPILEQSSAAFERYCDNAIIEMIQSQQYVAHGVGPLAAYILGRENEIKTVRIILSGKLNGLPDSVVRERVRDMYV
;
A
#
# COMPACT_ATOMS: atom_id res chain seq x y z
N MET A 1 -10.18 -3.59 -31.23
CA MET A 1 -10.33 -2.13 -31.49
C MET A 1 -9.06 -1.48 -30.95
N SER A 2 -8.45 -0.51 -31.67
CA SER A 2 -7.12 -0.01 -31.29
C SER A 2 -7.11 0.46 -29.83
N SER A 3 -6.13 0.00 -29.05
CA SER A 3 -5.99 0.26 -27.61
C SER A 3 -6.25 1.73 -27.24
N ASP A 4 -5.85 2.65 -28.10
CA ASP A 4 -6.00 4.09 -27.89
C ASP A 4 -7.46 4.58 -27.79
N LEU A 5 -8.40 4.01 -28.57
CA LEU A 5 -9.81 4.41 -28.49
C LEU A 5 -10.48 3.89 -27.20
N SER A 6 -10.02 2.73 -26.72
CA SER A 6 -10.48 2.14 -25.45
C SER A 6 -10.07 3.04 -24.28
N TYR A 7 -8.82 3.49 -24.24
CA TYR A 7 -8.35 4.39 -23.19
C TYR A 7 -9.00 5.78 -23.21
N ILE A 8 -9.39 6.32 -24.38
CA ILE A 8 -10.11 7.61 -24.40
C ILE A 8 -11.45 7.52 -23.67
N TYR A 9 -12.23 6.47 -23.93
CA TYR A 9 -13.49 6.24 -23.21
C TYR A 9 -13.24 6.00 -21.72
N ALA A 10 -12.24 5.18 -21.40
CA ALA A 10 -11.88 4.89 -20.02
C ALA A 10 -11.50 6.16 -19.24
N VAL A 11 -10.65 7.02 -19.81
CA VAL A 11 -10.28 8.30 -19.21
C VAL A 11 -11.50 9.20 -19.01
N ALA A 12 -12.38 9.31 -20.01
CA ALA A 12 -13.60 10.12 -19.87
C ALA A 12 -14.51 9.62 -18.74
N ARG A 13 -14.65 8.30 -18.58
CA ARG A 13 -15.39 7.69 -17.47
C ARG A 13 -14.71 7.96 -16.12
N ILE A 14 -13.38 7.86 -16.05
CA ILE A 14 -12.62 8.19 -14.83
C ILE A 14 -12.77 9.67 -14.45
N ARG A 15 -12.74 10.61 -15.40
CA ARG A 15 -12.97 12.05 -15.11
C ARG A 15 -14.28 12.32 -14.40
N SER A 16 -15.34 11.61 -14.79
CA SER A 16 -16.63 11.73 -14.09
C SER A 16 -16.56 11.20 -12.67
N ASN A 17 -15.76 10.17 -12.41
CA ASN A 17 -15.59 9.57 -11.08
C ASN A 17 -14.63 10.36 -10.19
N GLU A 18 -13.66 11.09 -10.76
CA GLU A 18 -12.79 12.00 -10.02
C GLU A 18 -13.58 13.10 -9.28
N LEU A 19 -14.78 13.47 -9.78
CA LEU A 19 -15.68 14.39 -9.07
C LEU A 19 -16.20 13.86 -7.73
N THR A 20 -16.08 12.55 -7.49
CA THR A 20 -16.47 11.89 -6.23
C THR A 20 -15.32 11.78 -5.23
N LEU A 21 -14.10 12.10 -5.66
CA LEU A 21 -12.93 12.16 -4.80
C LEU A 21 -13.02 13.34 -3.84
N PHE A 22 -12.44 13.16 -2.67
CA PHE A 22 -12.44 14.14 -1.60
C PHE A 22 -11.37 15.21 -1.83
N SER A 23 -11.83 16.46 -1.80
CA SER A 23 -10.94 17.61 -1.72
C SER A 23 -10.37 17.79 -0.31
N SER A 24 -9.30 18.57 -0.17
CA SER A 24 -8.75 18.97 1.13
C SER A 24 -9.81 19.60 2.05
N GLN A 25 -10.79 20.33 1.47
CA GLN A 25 -11.89 20.91 2.24
C GLN A 25 -12.79 19.83 2.85
N THR A 26 -13.07 18.75 2.11
CA THR A 26 -13.87 17.64 2.63
C THR A 26 -13.13 16.92 3.76
N ILE A 27 -11.81 16.76 3.64
CA ILE A 27 -10.99 16.19 4.72
C ILE A 27 -11.01 17.06 5.98
N GLU A 28 -10.94 18.40 5.84
CA GLU A 28 -11.07 19.30 6.99
C GLU A 28 -12.47 19.24 7.63
N GLN A 29 -13.53 19.03 6.84
CA GLN A 29 -14.87 18.78 7.38
C GLN A 29 -14.93 17.49 8.21
N LEU A 30 -14.30 16.41 7.74
CA LEU A 30 -14.21 15.14 8.47
C LEU A 30 -13.43 15.30 9.79
N LEU A 31 -12.29 16.02 9.74
CA LEU A 31 -11.51 16.35 10.93
C LEU A 31 -12.32 17.17 11.94
N ALA A 32 -13.17 18.09 11.49
CA ALA A 32 -13.95 18.97 12.36
C ALA A 32 -15.17 18.29 13.02
N THR A 33 -15.48 17.04 12.67
CA THR A 33 -16.58 16.28 13.30
C THR A 33 -16.29 16.03 14.79
N LYS A 34 -17.33 16.06 15.63
CA LYS A 34 -17.15 15.99 17.10
C LYS A 34 -16.98 14.56 17.61
N SER A 35 -17.39 13.57 16.83
CA SER A 35 -17.36 12.17 17.24
C SER A 35 -17.14 11.24 16.05
N TYR A 36 -16.70 10.02 16.36
CA TYR A 36 -16.61 8.92 15.40
C TYR A 36 -17.94 8.70 14.64
N SER A 37 -19.07 8.71 15.35
CA SER A 37 -20.39 8.48 14.75
C SER A 37 -20.82 9.60 13.80
N GLU A 38 -20.48 10.86 14.12
CA GLU A 38 -20.71 11.98 13.21
C GLU A 38 -19.82 11.89 11.96
N CYS A 39 -18.56 11.47 12.12
CA CYS A 39 -17.64 11.25 11.01
C CYS A 39 -18.14 10.16 10.06
N MET A 40 -18.55 9.01 10.60
CA MET A 40 -19.15 7.91 9.82
C MET A 40 -20.40 8.36 9.07
N ARG A 41 -21.27 9.16 9.70
CA ARG A 41 -22.46 9.70 9.03
C ARG A 41 -22.10 10.64 7.89
N LEU A 42 -21.15 11.55 8.10
CA LEU A 42 -20.68 12.47 7.07
C LEU A 42 -20.07 11.73 5.87
N LEU A 43 -19.33 10.64 6.10
CA LEU A 43 -18.82 9.78 5.02
C LEU A 43 -19.96 9.18 4.20
N MET A 44 -20.98 8.63 4.86
CA MET A 44 -22.16 8.07 4.18
C MET A 44 -22.94 9.16 3.40
N ASP A 45 -23.08 10.36 3.96
CA ASP A 45 -23.71 11.50 3.29
C ASP A 45 -22.91 11.93 2.04
N LYS A 46 -21.60 11.70 2.03
CA LYS A 46 -20.71 11.91 0.87
C LYS A 46 -20.70 10.74 -0.13
N GLY A 47 -21.53 9.73 0.09
CA GLY A 47 -21.68 8.58 -0.81
C GLY A 47 -20.75 7.40 -0.53
N TRP A 48 -20.01 7.41 0.59
CA TRP A 48 -19.18 6.28 0.98
C TRP A 48 -19.99 5.16 1.62
N GLY A 49 -19.66 3.91 1.30
CA GLY A 49 -20.39 2.71 1.72
C GLY A 49 -21.60 2.40 0.85
N ASP A 50 -22.36 1.38 1.21
CA ASP A 50 -23.59 0.98 0.53
C ASP A 50 -24.80 1.24 1.43
N LEU A 51 -25.82 1.93 0.88
CA LEU A 51 -27.09 2.20 1.57
C LEU A 51 -27.84 0.92 1.96
N ALA A 52 -27.55 -0.20 1.31
CA ALA A 52 -28.11 -1.51 1.65
C ALA A 52 -27.53 -2.09 2.95
N VAL A 53 -26.35 -1.64 3.40
CA VAL A 53 -25.68 -2.15 4.59
C VAL A 53 -26.04 -1.27 5.79
N ALA A 54 -26.78 -1.83 6.74
CA ALA A 54 -27.14 -1.12 7.96
C ALA A 54 -25.95 -1.04 8.93
N ASN A 55 -25.53 0.19 9.27
CA ASN A 55 -24.47 0.48 10.26
C ASN A 55 -23.14 -0.25 9.99
N PRO A 56 -22.49 -0.03 8.83
CA PRO A 56 -21.20 -0.66 8.54
C PRO A 56 -20.13 -0.21 9.55
N THR A 57 -19.22 -1.12 9.86
CA THR A 57 -17.97 -0.79 10.56
C THR A 57 -17.08 0.11 9.68
N ALA A 58 -16.10 0.79 10.28
CA ALA A 58 -15.13 1.57 9.52
C ALA A 58 -14.43 0.73 8.45
N GLU A 59 -13.94 -0.46 8.81
CA GLU A 59 -13.21 -1.31 7.86
C GLU A 59 -14.10 -1.83 6.74
N GLU A 60 -15.37 -2.17 7.00
CA GLU A 60 -16.33 -2.51 5.93
C GLU A 60 -16.57 -1.33 5.00
N LEU A 61 -16.74 -0.12 5.53
CA LEU A 61 -16.95 1.09 4.73
C LEU A 61 -15.74 1.41 3.84
N LEU A 62 -14.53 1.32 4.40
CA LEU A 62 -13.29 1.49 3.63
C LEU A 62 -13.11 0.41 2.56
N ALA A 63 -13.46 -0.85 2.87
CA ALA A 63 -13.40 -1.96 1.93
C ALA A 63 -14.41 -1.81 0.79
N MET A 64 -15.63 -1.34 1.07
CA MET A 64 -16.64 -1.05 0.06
C MET A 64 -16.17 0.03 -0.93
N GLU A 65 -15.53 1.10 -0.45
CA GLU A 65 -15.01 2.14 -1.33
C GLU A 65 -13.83 1.67 -2.19
N ARG A 66 -12.97 0.82 -1.64
CA ARG A 66 -11.94 0.15 -2.43
C ARG A 66 -12.57 -0.71 -3.52
N GLU A 67 -13.59 -1.49 -3.19
CA GLU A 67 -14.26 -2.38 -4.15
C GLU A 67 -14.91 -1.60 -5.29
N LYS A 68 -15.69 -0.55 -4.98
CA LYS A 68 -16.28 0.34 -5.99
C LYS A 68 -15.25 0.90 -6.97
N THR A 69 -14.06 1.21 -6.46
CA THR A 69 -12.96 1.74 -7.27
C THR A 69 -12.47 0.71 -8.28
N TRP A 70 -12.25 -0.52 -7.83
CA TRP A 70 -11.84 -1.61 -8.71
C TRP A 70 -12.95 -2.06 -9.66
N GLU A 71 -14.22 -1.99 -9.26
CA GLU A 71 -15.37 -2.20 -10.16
C GLU A 71 -15.35 -1.19 -11.32
N VAL A 72 -15.20 0.10 -11.03
CA VAL A 72 -15.10 1.14 -12.07
C VAL A 72 -13.93 0.88 -13.01
N ILE A 73 -12.77 0.44 -12.51
CA ILE A 73 -11.62 0.14 -13.36
C ILE A 73 -11.88 -1.08 -14.25
N ARG A 74 -12.48 -2.15 -13.70
CA ARG A 74 -12.86 -3.35 -14.47
C ARG A 74 -13.94 -3.08 -15.52
N GLU A 75 -14.79 -2.07 -15.32
CA GLU A 75 -15.77 -1.64 -16.33
C GLU A 75 -15.12 -1.02 -17.57
N VAL A 76 -13.93 -0.44 -17.43
CA VAL A 76 -13.33 0.42 -18.47
C VAL A 76 -11.99 -0.07 -19.02
N VAL A 77 -11.42 -1.12 -18.43
CA VAL A 77 -10.15 -1.71 -18.86
C VAL A 77 -10.30 -3.19 -19.10
N ASP A 78 -9.90 -3.64 -20.30
CA ASP A 78 -9.93 -5.05 -20.67
C ASP A 78 -8.81 -5.85 -19.99
N ASP A 79 -7.59 -5.29 -19.97
CA ASP A 79 -6.41 -5.90 -19.36
C ASP A 79 -6.07 -5.25 -18.02
N MET A 80 -6.50 -5.91 -16.94
CA MET A 80 -6.24 -5.46 -15.57
C MET A 80 -4.78 -5.61 -15.14
N SER A 81 -3.98 -6.42 -15.85
CA SER A 81 -2.61 -6.75 -15.43
C SER A 81 -1.69 -5.53 -15.38
N VAL A 82 -2.03 -4.47 -16.13
CA VAL A 82 -1.34 -3.17 -16.09
C VAL A 82 -1.40 -2.50 -14.72
N PHE A 83 -2.31 -2.93 -13.83
CA PHE A 83 -2.48 -2.39 -12.47
C PHE A 83 -2.07 -3.37 -11.36
N ASP A 84 -1.57 -4.57 -11.70
CA ASP A 84 -1.21 -5.61 -10.72
C ASP A 84 -0.19 -5.13 -9.68
N VAL A 85 0.69 -4.20 -10.08
CA VAL A 85 1.67 -3.54 -9.21
C VAL A 85 1.04 -2.90 -7.96
N PHE A 86 -0.21 -2.42 -8.05
CA PHE A 86 -0.95 -1.84 -6.93
C PHE A 86 -1.59 -2.90 -6.02
N LEU A 87 -1.65 -4.15 -6.47
CA LEU A 87 -2.34 -5.25 -5.81
C LEU A 87 -1.41 -6.26 -5.15
N TYR A 88 -0.13 -6.30 -5.51
CA TYR A 88 0.81 -7.26 -4.91
C TYR A 88 0.93 -7.15 -3.39
N ALA A 89 0.78 -5.95 -2.81
CA ALA A 89 0.73 -5.82 -1.36
C ALA A 89 -0.41 -6.66 -0.74
N ASN A 90 -1.56 -6.76 -1.41
CA ASN A 90 -2.69 -7.58 -0.98
C ASN A 90 -2.37 -9.07 -1.12
N ASP A 91 -1.78 -9.48 -2.25
CA ASP A 91 -1.43 -10.88 -2.52
C ASP A 91 -0.46 -11.45 -1.48
N TYR A 92 0.60 -10.71 -1.18
CA TYR A 92 1.59 -11.15 -0.20
C TYR A 92 1.09 -11.00 1.24
N HIS A 93 0.20 -10.04 1.53
CA HIS A 93 -0.54 -10.02 2.80
C HIS A 93 -1.38 -11.29 2.96
N ASN A 94 -2.12 -11.69 1.92
CA ASN A 94 -2.96 -12.88 1.91
C ASN A 94 -2.13 -14.15 2.05
N LEU A 95 -0.99 -14.25 1.37
CA LEU A 95 -0.05 -15.35 1.53
C LEU A 95 0.45 -15.46 2.98
N LYS A 96 0.87 -14.35 3.59
CA LYS A 96 1.35 -14.31 4.97
C LYS A 96 0.27 -14.75 5.96
N ALA A 97 -0.95 -14.21 5.79
CA ALA A 97 -2.13 -14.57 6.57
C ALA A 97 -2.45 -16.07 6.45
N ALA A 98 -2.47 -16.59 5.22
CA ALA A 98 -2.77 -17.99 4.95
C ALA A 98 -1.69 -18.94 5.51
N ILE A 99 -0.40 -18.60 5.43
CA ILE A 99 0.67 -19.38 6.05
C ILE A 99 0.46 -19.46 7.56
N LYS A 100 0.17 -18.32 8.21
CA LYS A 100 -0.09 -18.30 9.65
C LYS A 100 -1.30 -19.15 10.00
N GLN A 101 -2.43 -18.94 9.33
CA GLN A 101 -3.66 -19.71 9.56
C GLN A 101 -3.43 -21.22 9.41
N VAL A 102 -2.75 -21.65 8.35
CA VAL A 102 -2.50 -23.09 8.09
C VAL A 102 -1.52 -23.69 9.10
N CYS A 103 -0.48 -22.95 9.51
CA CYS A 103 0.53 -23.45 10.43
C CYS A 103 0.09 -23.44 11.91
N THR A 104 -0.72 -22.46 12.32
CA THR A 104 -1.18 -22.34 13.72
C THR A 104 -2.54 -22.98 13.96
N GLY A 105 -3.35 -23.14 12.91
CA GLY A 105 -4.76 -23.56 13.01
C GLY A 105 -5.68 -22.48 13.57
N ASP A 106 -5.19 -21.24 13.66
CA ASP A 106 -5.92 -20.11 14.25
C ASP A 106 -6.62 -19.30 13.16
N GLU A 107 -7.94 -19.24 13.24
CA GLU A 107 -8.79 -18.52 12.29
C GLU A 107 -8.64 -17.00 12.40
N ASP A 108 -8.12 -16.47 13.51
CA ASP A 108 -7.88 -15.03 13.68
C ASP A 108 -6.86 -14.48 12.67
N PHE A 109 -6.00 -15.35 12.12
CA PHE A 109 -5.07 -14.96 11.05
C PHE A 109 -5.74 -14.90 9.66
N GLY A 110 -6.97 -15.37 9.49
CA GLY A 110 -7.71 -15.43 8.23
C GLY A 110 -8.25 -14.09 7.73
N ILE A 111 -7.60 -12.97 8.05
CA ILE A 111 -8.02 -11.64 7.59
C ILE A 111 -7.38 -11.37 6.22
N TYR A 112 -8.16 -11.62 5.17
CA TYR A 112 -7.74 -11.48 3.79
C TYR A 112 -8.15 -10.14 3.17
N MET A 113 -7.25 -9.59 2.35
CA MET A 113 -7.52 -8.44 1.49
C MET A 113 -8.21 -8.92 0.20
N LYS A 114 -9.25 -8.19 -0.20
CA LYS A 114 -9.87 -8.35 -1.52
C LYS A 114 -9.02 -7.71 -2.62
N ASN A 115 -9.36 -7.98 -3.88
CA ASN A 115 -8.67 -7.44 -5.06
C ASN A 115 -7.17 -7.82 -5.06
N GLY A 116 -6.88 -9.11 -4.91
CA GLY A 116 -5.57 -9.66 -5.22
C GLY A 116 -5.49 -10.14 -6.66
N THR A 117 -4.28 -10.35 -7.18
CA THR A 117 -4.04 -11.06 -8.44
C THR A 117 -4.11 -12.58 -8.28
N VAL A 118 -4.00 -13.06 -7.03
CA VAL A 118 -4.06 -14.48 -6.67
C VAL A 118 -5.25 -14.76 -5.78
N ASP A 119 -6.05 -15.77 -6.15
CA ASP A 119 -7.16 -16.24 -5.32
C ASP A 119 -6.67 -16.79 -3.98
N VAL A 120 -7.29 -16.34 -2.88
CA VAL A 120 -6.98 -16.81 -1.53
C VAL A 120 -7.23 -18.31 -1.38
N ASP A 121 -8.26 -18.85 -2.02
CA ASP A 121 -8.55 -20.28 -1.97
C ASP A 121 -7.45 -21.09 -2.67
N LEU A 122 -6.87 -20.54 -3.75
CA LEU A 122 -5.71 -21.14 -4.42
C LEU A 122 -4.48 -21.14 -3.49
N ILE A 123 -4.24 -20.03 -2.79
CA ILE A 123 -3.15 -19.92 -1.78
C ILE A 123 -3.36 -20.97 -0.67
N LEU A 124 -4.55 -21.06 -0.10
CA LEU A 124 -4.86 -22.02 0.96
C LEU A 124 -4.69 -23.47 0.49
N THR A 125 -5.17 -23.79 -0.72
CA THR A 125 -5.03 -25.12 -1.31
C THR A 125 -3.56 -25.47 -1.51
N CYS A 126 -2.79 -24.55 -2.10
CA CYS A 126 -1.36 -24.68 -2.27
C CYS A 126 -0.63 -25.00 -0.95
N LEU A 127 -0.95 -24.27 0.13
CA LEU A 127 -0.29 -24.45 1.43
C LEU A 127 -0.67 -25.76 2.12
N ARG A 128 -1.93 -26.20 2.00
CA ARG A 128 -2.42 -27.46 2.56
C ARG A 128 -1.79 -28.66 1.85
N ASP A 129 -1.76 -28.62 0.52
CA ASP A 129 -1.20 -29.68 -0.34
C ASP A 129 0.33 -29.61 -0.44
N ARG A 130 0.93 -28.52 0.05
CA ARG A 130 2.36 -28.21 -0.06
C ARG A 130 2.85 -28.22 -1.51
N ASN A 131 1.99 -27.77 -2.43
CA ASN A 131 2.26 -27.71 -3.86
C ASN A 131 2.47 -26.26 -4.31
N PHE A 132 3.62 -25.67 -3.96
CA PHE A 132 3.97 -24.28 -4.26
C PHE A 132 4.03 -23.96 -5.75
N ALA A 133 4.10 -24.96 -6.63
CA ALA A 133 4.05 -24.78 -8.08
C ALA A 133 2.70 -24.20 -8.58
N MET A 134 1.64 -24.31 -7.77
CA MET A 134 0.32 -23.74 -8.05
C MET A 134 0.31 -22.21 -8.03
N LEU A 135 1.25 -21.59 -7.30
CA LEU A 135 1.34 -20.13 -7.21
C LEU A 135 2.07 -19.53 -8.43
N PRO A 136 1.90 -18.23 -8.70
CA PRO A 136 2.70 -17.51 -9.68
C PRO A 136 4.21 -17.64 -9.37
N GLU A 137 5.03 -17.67 -10.41
CA GLU A 137 6.47 -17.95 -10.31
C GLU A 137 7.20 -17.10 -9.25
N GLY A 138 6.94 -15.78 -9.23
CA GLY A 138 7.55 -14.85 -8.28
C GLY A 138 7.15 -15.05 -6.81
N MET A 139 6.10 -15.83 -6.54
CA MET A 139 5.59 -16.07 -5.18
C MET A 139 6.05 -17.40 -4.59
N ARG A 140 6.42 -18.38 -5.43
CA ARG A 140 6.65 -19.78 -5.02
C ARG A 140 7.73 -19.93 -3.95
N ALA A 141 8.89 -19.35 -4.20
CA ALA A 141 10.06 -19.48 -3.32
C ALA A 141 9.78 -18.86 -1.94
N ALA A 142 9.20 -17.66 -1.92
CA ALA A 142 8.84 -16.98 -0.68
C ALA A 142 7.76 -17.75 0.10
N ALA A 143 6.75 -18.29 -0.59
CA ALA A 143 5.72 -19.12 0.04
C ALA A 143 6.31 -20.37 0.69
N GLU A 144 7.20 -21.08 0.00
CA GLU A 144 7.86 -22.28 0.53
C GLU A 144 8.78 -21.95 1.70
N GLU A 145 9.62 -20.92 1.56
CA GLU A 145 10.57 -20.52 2.60
C GLU A 145 9.85 -20.00 3.85
N GLY A 146 8.84 -19.14 3.67
CA GLY A 146 8.00 -18.62 4.75
C GLY A 146 7.21 -19.70 5.47
N TYR A 147 6.60 -20.63 4.73
CA TYR A 147 5.93 -21.80 5.31
C TYR A 147 6.91 -22.65 6.13
N ASN A 148 8.09 -22.96 5.59
CA ASN A 148 9.08 -23.76 6.30
C ASN A 148 9.62 -23.05 7.56
N ALA A 149 9.81 -21.73 7.51
CA ALA A 149 10.21 -20.93 8.68
C ALA A 149 9.18 -21.05 9.81
N LEU A 150 7.89 -20.93 9.52
CA LEU A 150 6.87 -21.04 10.55
C LEU A 150 6.62 -22.50 10.99
N ALA A 151 6.50 -23.43 10.05
CA ALA A 151 6.12 -24.82 10.32
C ALA A 151 7.24 -25.62 11.00
N ARG A 152 8.53 -25.32 10.73
CA ARG A 152 9.66 -26.10 11.27
C ARG A 152 10.36 -25.41 12.43
N THR A 153 10.50 -24.08 12.38
CA THR A 153 11.27 -23.34 13.39
C THR A 153 10.38 -22.51 14.31
N HIS A 154 9.06 -22.47 14.07
CA HIS A 154 8.11 -21.61 14.78
C HIS A 154 8.51 -20.13 14.76
N ASP A 155 9.30 -19.72 13.76
CA ASP A 155 9.81 -18.36 13.66
C ASP A 155 8.87 -17.53 12.78
N GLY A 156 7.80 -17.04 13.40
CA GLY A 156 6.82 -16.19 12.74
C GLY A 156 7.39 -14.85 12.29
N GLN A 157 8.40 -14.33 12.97
CA GLN A 157 9.06 -13.10 12.55
C GLN A 157 9.87 -13.34 11.27
N LEU A 158 10.53 -14.49 11.16
CA LEU A 158 11.25 -14.83 9.95
C LEU A 158 10.30 -15.04 8.77
N CYS A 159 9.18 -15.73 8.98
CA CYS A 159 8.12 -15.84 7.98
C CYS A 159 7.68 -14.45 7.48
N ASP A 160 7.39 -13.51 8.40
CA ASP A 160 6.94 -12.16 8.03
C ASP A 160 7.95 -11.45 7.13
N ILE A 161 9.24 -11.51 7.46
CA ILE A 161 10.29 -10.83 6.69
C ILE A 161 10.43 -11.40 5.28
N ILE A 162 10.40 -12.73 5.15
CA ILE A 162 10.52 -13.40 3.86
C ILE A 162 9.39 -12.93 2.94
N ILE A 163 8.15 -12.97 3.44
CA ILE A 163 6.98 -12.61 2.64
C ILE A 163 6.92 -11.10 2.36
N ASP A 164 7.22 -10.27 3.37
CA ASP A 164 7.19 -8.80 3.21
C ASP A 164 8.26 -8.32 2.22
N ARG A 165 9.46 -8.91 2.26
CA ARG A 165 10.51 -8.61 1.26
C ARG A 165 10.08 -9.06 -0.14
N ALA A 166 9.53 -10.26 -0.27
CA ALA A 166 9.08 -10.77 -1.57
C ALA A 166 7.96 -9.90 -2.18
N ALA A 167 7.12 -9.28 -1.35
CA ALA A 167 6.14 -8.30 -1.80
C ALA A 167 6.82 -7.07 -2.44
N LEU A 168 7.87 -6.54 -1.78
CA LEU A 168 8.63 -5.40 -2.31
C LEU A 168 9.38 -5.77 -3.60
N GLU A 169 9.97 -6.97 -3.67
CA GLU A 169 10.65 -7.46 -4.86
C GLU A 169 9.67 -7.61 -6.04
N ALA A 170 8.44 -8.09 -5.80
CA ALA A 170 7.39 -8.19 -6.82
C ALA A 170 6.94 -6.81 -7.32
N ILE A 171 6.70 -5.85 -6.42
CA ILE A 171 6.36 -4.46 -6.76
C ILE A 171 7.49 -3.83 -7.58
N TYR A 172 8.74 -3.96 -7.12
CA TYR A 172 9.91 -3.42 -7.80
C TYR A 172 10.04 -3.98 -9.21
N LYS A 173 9.97 -5.30 -9.35
CA LYS A 173 10.07 -5.98 -10.64
C LYS A 173 8.98 -5.52 -11.61
N ALA A 174 7.72 -5.45 -11.19
CA ALA A 174 6.66 -4.98 -12.07
C ALA A 174 6.83 -3.50 -12.47
N GLY A 175 7.38 -2.66 -11.58
CA GLY A 175 7.78 -1.30 -11.93
C GLY A 175 8.86 -1.25 -13.01
N LYS A 176 9.89 -2.11 -12.90
CA LYS A 176 10.99 -2.21 -13.88
C LYS A 176 10.54 -2.75 -15.24
N ASP A 177 9.62 -3.71 -15.23
CA ASP A 177 9.06 -4.34 -16.42
C ASP A 177 8.00 -3.44 -17.10
N SER A 178 7.51 -2.41 -16.41
CA SER A 178 6.51 -1.47 -16.96
C SER A 178 7.11 -0.46 -17.93
N GLU A 179 6.47 -0.31 -19.08
CA GLU A 179 6.75 0.78 -20.03
C GLU A 179 6.22 2.14 -19.56
N ASN A 180 5.31 2.16 -18.57
CA ASN A 180 4.72 3.38 -18.06
C ASN A 180 5.59 4.02 -16.96
N GLU A 181 5.99 5.27 -17.18
CA GLU A 181 6.87 6.00 -16.25
C GLU A 181 6.27 6.22 -14.86
N LEU A 182 4.96 6.46 -14.77
CA LEU A 182 4.26 6.67 -13.49
C LEU A 182 4.30 5.38 -12.66
N ILE A 183 4.02 4.23 -13.28
CA ILE A 183 4.07 2.92 -12.60
C ILE A 183 5.49 2.61 -12.13
N ARG A 184 6.50 2.85 -12.98
CA ARG A 184 7.91 2.66 -12.62
C ARG A 184 8.32 3.51 -11.43
N LYS A 185 7.97 4.80 -11.43
CA LYS A 185 8.24 5.72 -10.32
C LYS A 185 7.49 5.33 -9.05
N TYR A 186 6.22 4.95 -9.15
CA TYR A 186 5.44 4.45 -8.01
C TYR A 186 6.11 3.25 -7.34
N ALA A 187 6.56 2.27 -8.12
CA ALA A 187 7.21 1.08 -7.58
C ALA A 187 8.53 1.42 -6.87
N GLU A 188 9.39 2.24 -7.49
CA GLU A 188 10.64 2.71 -6.89
C GLU A 188 10.38 3.44 -5.56
N MET A 189 9.45 4.41 -5.56
CA MET A 189 9.12 5.20 -4.37
C MET A 189 8.55 4.31 -3.25
N THR A 190 7.69 3.35 -3.59
CA THR A 190 7.11 2.40 -2.64
C THR A 190 8.19 1.56 -1.96
N VAL A 191 9.14 1.03 -2.74
CA VAL A 191 10.22 0.17 -2.23
C VAL A 191 11.20 0.97 -1.38
N VAL A 192 11.65 2.13 -1.85
CA VAL A 192 12.55 3.01 -1.10
C VAL A 192 11.91 3.46 0.23
N ALA A 193 10.64 3.88 0.19
CA ALA A 193 9.93 4.27 1.40
C ALA A 193 9.78 3.10 2.38
N ALA A 194 9.51 1.89 1.90
CA ALA A 194 9.41 0.70 2.73
C ALA A 194 10.76 0.35 3.37
N ASP A 195 11.84 0.33 2.60
CA ASP A 195 13.19 0.01 3.07
C ASP A 195 13.68 0.98 4.15
N VAL A 196 13.48 2.28 3.97
CA VAL A 196 13.81 3.29 4.99
C VAL A 196 13.02 3.04 6.28
N LYS A 197 11.71 2.77 6.16
CA LYS A 197 10.86 2.46 7.32
C LYS A 197 11.30 1.17 8.02
N ILE A 198 11.67 0.14 7.27
CA ILE A 198 12.21 -1.13 7.78
C ILE A 198 13.52 -0.88 8.52
N ALA A 199 14.44 -0.11 7.94
CA ALA A 199 15.72 0.27 8.56
C ALA A 199 15.51 0.99 9.90
N VAL A 200 14.64 2.00 9.94
CA VAL A 200 14.33 2.73 11.19
C VAL A 200 13.66 1.82 12.22
N ARG A 201 12.73 0.96 11.80
CA ARG A 201 12.08 0.00 12.71
C ARG A 201 13.09 -0.99 13.29
N CYS A 202 13.99 -1.51 12.46
CA CYS A 202 15.03 -2.43 12.88
C CYS A 202 16.00 -1.79 13.86
N HIS A 203 16.41 -0.54 13.61
CA HIS A 203 17.22 0.24 14.55
C HIS A 203 16.53 0.36 15.92
N ARG A 204 15.27 0.82 15.92
CA ARG A 204 14.50 1.01 17.17
C ARG A 204 14.23 -0.28 17.94
N THR A 205 14.19 -1.41 17.24
CA THR A 205 13.94 -2.73 17.84
C THR A 205 15.23 -3.53 18.09
N GLY A 206 16.40 -2.91 17.88
CA GLY A 206 17.70 -3.52 18.14
C GLY A 206 17.98 -4.78 17.31
N LYS A 207 17.50 -4.84 16.06
CA LYS A 207 17.70 -6.01 15.19
C LYS A 207 19.14 -6.09 14.70
N PRO A 208 19.72 -7.31 14.61
CA PRO A 208 21.10 -7.49 14.15
C PRO A 208 21.22 -7.21 12.65
N LEU A 209 22.41 -6.84 12.19
CA LEU A 209 22.68 -6.48 10.78
C LEU A 209 22.20 -7.52 9.77
N GLU A 210 22.39 -8.81 10.06
CA GLU A 210 21.95 -9.91 9.17
C GLU A 210 20.43 -9.96 9.00
N PHE A 211 19.68 -9.62 10.05
CA PHE A 211 18.23 -9.49 9.97
C PHE A 211 17.83 -8.34 9.05
N ILE A 212 18.50 -7.19 9.19
CA ILE A 212 18.23 -5.99 8.38
C ILE A 212 18.51 -6.28 6.91
N ARG A 213 19.66 -6.89 6.59
CA ARG A 213 20.01 -7.29 5.23
C ARG A 213 18.99 -8.24 4.60
N ARG A 214 18.42 -9.14 5.40
CA ARG A 214 17.39 -10.07 4.93
C ARG A 214 16.06 -9.37 4.69
N ALA A 215 15.76 -8.29 5.41
CA ALA A 215 14.49 -7.58 5.32
C ALA A 215 14.42 -6.50 4.23
N LEU A 216 15.55 -5.94 3.81
CA LEU A 216 15.59 -4.89 2.78
C LEU A 216 15.50 -5.46 1.37
N CYS A 217 14.86 -4.71 0.47
CA CYS A 217 14.66 -5.04 -0.94
C CYS A 217 15.60 -4.20 -1.83
N PRO A 218 16.58 -4.81 -2.52
CA PRO A 218 17.45 -4.07 -3.42
C PRO A 218 16.68 -3.25 -4.48
N CYS A 219 17.08 -1.99 -4.65
CA CYS A 219 16.55 -1.06 -5.65
C CYS A 219 17.66 -0.16 -6.21
N ASP A 220 17.41 0.49 -7.34
CA ASP A 220 18.43 1.28 -8.07
C ASP A 220 18.71 2.61 -7.37
N SER A 221 17.68 3.22 -6.76
CA SER A 221 17.81 4.56 -6.18
C SER A 221 18.34 4.59 -4.75
N LEU A 222 18.54 3.44 -4.10
CA LEU A 222 19.06 3.36 -2.73
C LEU A 222 19.95 2.13 -2.49
N ASP A 223 21.18 2.36 -2.02
CA ASP A 223 22.09 1.28 -1.61
C ASP A 223 21.63 0.66 -0.28
N VAL A 224 20.94 -0.47 -0.36
CA VAL A 224 20.43 -1.22 0.80
C VAL A 224 21.53 -1.79 1.70
N THR A 225 22.74 -2.02 1.18
CA THR A 225 23.88 -2.48 2.00
C THR A 225 24.37 -1.36 2.90
N ARG A 226 24.48 -0.15 2.34
CA ARG A 226 24.80 1.06 3.09
C ARG A 226 23.67 1.40 4.08
N LEU A 227 22.41 1.29 3.65
CA LEU A 227 21.24 1.50 4.51
C LEU A 227 21.23 0.55 5.71
N ALA A 228 21.51 -0.74 5.50
CA ALA A 228 21.56 -1.73 6.57
C ALA A 228 22.63 -1.41 7.63
N ARG A 229 23.80 -0.92 7.19
CA ARG A 229 24.87 -0.47 8.10
C ARG A 229 24.48 0.80 8.84
N ALA A 230 23.92 1.78 8.14
CA ALA A 230 23.42 3.01 8.74
C ALA A 230 22.36 2.75 9.82
N ALA A 231 21.48 1.75 9.62
CA ALA A 231 20.50 1.35 10.61
C ALA A 231 21.12 0.81 11.92
N MET A 232 22.36 0.30 11.88
CA MET A 232 23.09 -0.08 13.11
C MET A 232 23.59 1.13 13.89
N GLU A 233 23.74 2.28 13.24
CA GLU A 233 24.33 3.50 13.82
C GLU A 233 23.28 4.45 14.38
N GLY A 234 22.18 4.69 13.64
CA GLY A 234 21.16 5.65 14.06
C GLY A 234 20.24 6.13 12.95
N VAL A 235 19.16 6.80 13.34
CA VAL A 235 18.23 7.44 12.39
C VAL A 235 18.92 8.52 11.57
N ASP A 236 19.85 9.28 12.15
CA ASP A 236 20.63 10.30 11.44
C ASP A 236 21.48 9.68 10.32
N SER A 237 22.15 8.54 10.60
CA SER A 237 22.89 7.79 9.57
C SER A 237 21.96 7.27 8.46
N ILE A 238 20.73 6.84 8.80
CA ILE A 238 19.73 6.46 7.80
C ILE A 238 19.36 7.67 6.93
N GLY A 239 19.12 8.84 7.53
CA GLY A 239 18.84 10.09 6.82
C GLY A 239 19.98 10.46 5.85
N ASN A 240 21.24 10.31 6.27
CA ASN A 240 22.41 10.52 5.43
C ASN A 240 22.48 9.57 4.21
N CYS A 241 21.81 8.42 4.25
CA CYS A 241 21.67 7.56 3.08
C CYS A 241 20.80 8.18 2.00
N LEU A 242 19.76 8.93 2.40
CA LEU A 242 18.84 9.62 1.49
C LEU A 242 19.42 10.91 0.94
N SER A 243 20.24 11.62 1.72
CA SER A 243 20.83 12.90 1.30
C SER A 243 21.70 12.83 0.03
N SER A 244 22.13 11.62 -0.38
CA SER A 244 22.90 11.39 -1.61
C SER A 244 22.06 10.84 -2.77
N THR A 245 20.73 10.79 -2.65
CA THR A 245 19.82 10.23 -3.65
C THR A 245 18.75 11.26 -4.04
N GLU A 246 17.87 10.90 -4.97
CA GLU A 246 16.71 11.74 -5.32
C GLU A 246 15.73 11.94 -4.15
N PHE A 247 15.88 11.18 -3.06
CA PHE A 247 15.06 11.24 -1.86
C PHE A 247 15.64 12.17 -0.77
N ALA A 248 16.62 13.01 -1.10
CA ALA A 248 17.31 13.88 -0.15
C ALA A 248 16.38 14.76 0.69
N ALA A 249 15.28 15.24 0.11
CA ALA A 249 14.27 16.04 0.83
C ALA A 249 13.57 15.26 1.96
N GLY A 250 13.57 13.93 1.90
CA GLY A 250 13.03 13.06 2.94
C GLY A 250 13.92 12.92 4.18
N ALA A 251 15.23 13.18 4.08
CA ALA A 251 16.18 13.06 5.19
C ALA A 251 15.80 13.94 6.40
N PRO A 252 15.64 15.28 6.27
CA PRO A 252 15.26 16.13 7.41
C PRO A 252 13.85 15.84 7.94
N ILE A 253 12.98 15.22 7.14
CA ILE A 253 11.62 14.83 7.55
C ILE A 253 11.68 13.56 8.41
N LEU A 254 12.57 12.63 8.07
CA LEU A 254 12.78 11.40 8.82
C LEU A 254 13.27 11.67 10.26
N GLU A 255 14.13 12.68 10.42
CA GLU A 255 14.62 13.16 11.72
C GLU A 255 13.48 13.63 12.62
N GLN A 256 12.40 14.20 12.05
CA GLN A 256 11.23 14.63 12.83
C GLN A 256 10.47 13.42 13.39
N SER A 257 10.07 12.48 12.51
CA SER A 257 9.51 11.19 12.91
C SER A 257 9.32 10.26 11.71
N SER A 258 9.17 8.96 11.97
CA SER A 258 8.79 7.99 10.93
C SER A 258 7.38 8.23 10.38
N ALA A 259 6.47 8.77 11.21
CA ALA A 259 5.11 9.09 10.76
C ALA A 259 5.12 10.30 9.80
N ALA A 260 5.96 11.30 10.07
CA ALA A 260 6.17 12.43 9.17
C ALA A 260 6.79 11.99 7.84
N PHE A 261 7.79 11.09 7.89
CA PHE A 261 8.38 10.51 6.68
C PHE A 261 7.38 9.69 5.87
N GLU A 262 6.54 8.87 6.52
CA GLU A 262 5.50 8.11 5.83
C GLU A 262 4.51 9.04 5.11
N ARG A 263 4.06 10.10 5.78
CA ARG A 263 3.20 11.12 5.17
C ARG A 263 3.89 11.79 3.99
N TYR A 264 5.18 12.14 4.12
CA TYR A 264 5.95 12.73 3.03
C TYR A 264 6.01 11.82 1.79
N CYS A 265 6.29 10.52 1.97
CA CYS A 265 6.30 9.57 0.85
C CYS A 265 4.92 9.44 0.20
N ASP A 266 3.84 9.35 1.00
CA ASP A 266 2.48 9.30 0.47
C ASP A 266 2.14 10.59 -0.32
N ASN A 267 2.48 11.77 0.21
CA ASN A 267 2.25 13.05 -0.47
C ASN A 267 3.07 13.19 -1.75
N ALA A 268 4.29 12.67 -1.79
CA ALA A 268 5.11 12.68 -3.01
C ALA A 268 4.49 11.83 -4.12
N ILE A 269 3.83 10.70 -3.78
CA ILE A 269 3.04 9.93 -4.75
C ILE A 269 1.87 10.77 -5.26
N ILE A 270 1.18 11.50 -4.38
CA ILE A 270 0.07 12.39 -4.78
C ILE A 270 0.55 13.49 -5.73
N GLU A 271 1.65 14.18 -5.40
CA GLU A 271 2.26 15.21 -6.25
C GLU A 271 2.61 14.66 -7.64
N MET A 272 3.18 13.46 -7.70
CA MET A 272 3.51 12.79 -8.96
C MET A 272 2.27 12.57 -9.85
N ILE A 273 1.16 12.11 -9.26
CA ILE A 273 -0.04 11.77 -10.02
C ILE A 273 -0.91 12.98 -10.36
N GLN A 274 -0.78 14.13 -9.67
CA GLN A 274 -1.59 15.34 -9.92
C GLN A 274 -1.56 15.79 -11.39
N SER A 275 -0.41 15.70 -12.04
CA SER A 275 -0.26 16.04 -13.47
C SER A 275 -1.18 15.21 -14.39
N GLN A 276 -1.60 14.02 -13.95
CA GLN A 276 -2.47 13.16 -14.72
C GLN A 276 -3.88 13.72 -14.87
N GLN A 277 -4.29 14.75 -14.11
CA GLN A 277 -5.57 15.45 -14.28
C GLN A 277 -5.74 16.10 -15.66
N TYR A 278 -4.62 16.40 -16.33
CA TYR A 278 -4.59 17.10 -17.61
C TYR A 278 -4.35 16.16 -18.81
N VAL A 279 -4.14 14.86 -18.55
CA VAL A 279 -3.85 13.85 -19.57
C VAL A 279 -5.14 13.24 -20.10
N ALA A 280 -5.33 13.21 -21.42
CA ALA A 280 -6.58 12.78 -22.04
C ALA A 280 -6.61 11.32 -22.54
N HIS A 281 -5.50 10.59 -22.44
CA HIS A 281 -5.36 9.23 -22.97
C HIS A 281 -4.35 8.39 -22.15
N GLY A 282 -4.41 7.07 -22.33
CA GLY A 282 -3.49 6.11 -21.72
C GLY A 282 -3.84 5.71 -20.29
N VAL A 283 -2.97 4.89 -19.68
CA VAL A 283 -3.16 4.27 -18.37
C VAL A 283 -2.96 5.24 -17.19
N GLY A 284 -2.25 6.35 -17.41
CA GLY A 284 -1.85 7.29 -16.36
C GLY A 284 -3.02 7.89 -15.55
N PRO A 285 -4.07 8.44 -16.18
CA PRO A 285 -5.24 8.94 -15.44
C PRO A 285 -5.96 7.88 -14.61
N LEU A 286 -6.01 6.63 -15.10
CA LEU A 286 -6.63 5.53 -14.38
C LEU A 286 -5.81 5.14 -13.15
N ALA A 287 -4.49 5.04 -13.31
CA ALA A 287 -3.56 4.80 -12.20
C ALA A 287 -3.62 5.93 -11.15
N ALA A 288 -3.72 7.19 -11.59
CA ALA A 288 -3.89 8.33 -10.70
C ALA A 288 -5.20 8.26 -9.91
N TYR A 289 -6.31 7.88 -10.54
CA TYR A 289 -7.58 7.69 -9.84
C TYR A 289 -7.50 6.59 -8.77
N ILE A 290 -6.89 5.43 -9.09
CA ILE A 290 -6.68 4.34 -8.12
C ILE A 290 -5.85 4.84 -6.93
N LEU A 291 -4.69 5.45 -7.19
CA LEU A 291 -3.78 5.92 -6.16
C LEU A 291 -4.38 7.06 -5.32
N GLY A 292 -5.11 7.97 -5.95
CA GLY A 292 -5.84 9.04 -5.28
C GLY A 292 -6.87 8.49 -4.30
N ARG A 293 -7.66 7.49 -4.72
CA ARG A 293 -8.63 6.84 -3.83
C ARG A 293 -7.98 6.04 -2.71
N GLU A 294 -6.93 5.28 -2.96
CA GLU A 294 -6.22 4.56 -1.88
C GLU A 294 -5.67 5.52 -0.82
N ASN A 295 -5.18 6.69 -1.24
CA ASN A 295 -4.75 7.74 -0.32
C ASN A 295 -5.90 8.35 0.49
N GLU A 296 -7.08 8.55 -0.11
CA GLU A 296 -8.29 8.96 0.61
C GLU A 296 -8.69 7.91 1.65
N ILE A 297 -8.76 6.65 1.27
CA ILE A 297 -9.11 5.54 2.16
C ILE A 297 -8.13 5.50 3.34
N LYS A 298 -6.82 5.64 3.08
CA LYS A 298 -5.80 5.71 4.13
C LYS A 298 -6.00 6.91 5.06
N THR A 299 -6.31 8.07 4.49
CA THR A 299 -6.53 9.31 5.25
C THR A 299 -7.79 9.23 6.10
N VAL A 300 -8.90 8.74 5.54
CA VAL A 300 -10.16 8.52 6.26
C VAL A 300 -9.97 7.51 7.38
N ARG A 301 -9.24 6.41 7.17
CA ARG A 301 -8.89 5.45 8.24
C ARG A 301 -8.18 6.14 9.40
N ILE A 302 -7.23 7.02 9.12
CA ILE A 302 -6.49 7.77 10.16
C ILE A 302 -7.42 8.68 10.94
N ILE A 303 -8.32 9.39 10.27
CA ILE A 303 -9.30 10.26 10.92
C ILE A 303 -10.24 9.45 11.80
N LEU A 304 -10.84 8.38 11.27
CA LEU A 304 -11.74 7.50 12.00
C LEU A 304 -11.04 6.88 13.23
N SER A 305 -9.82 6.36 13.06
CA SER A 305 -9.02 5.84 14.16
C SER A 305 -8.72 6.91 15.20
N GLY A 306 -8.37 8.13 14.78
CA GLY A 306 -8.12 9.25 15.68
C GLY A 306 -9.35 9.60 16.51
N LYS A 307 -10.52 9.71 15.86
CA LYS A 307 -11.80 9.98 16.52
C LYS A 307 -12.24 8.86 17.46
N LEU A 308 -12.09 7.61 17.04
CA LEU A 308 -12.42 6.43 17.85
C LEU A 308 -11.61 6.39 19.15
N ASN A 309 -10.33 6.80 19.09
CA ASN A 309 -9.43 6.83 20.23
C ASN A 309 -9.42 8.17 20.99
N GLY A 310 -10.29 9.12 20.61
CA GLY A 310 -10.37 10.43 21.27
C GLY A 310 -9.09 11.28 21.15
N LEU A 311 -8.32 11.11 20.07
CA LEU A 311 -7.10 11.89 19.84
C LEU A 311 -7.45 13.36 19.50
N PRO A 312 -6.62 14.34 19.91
CA PRO A 312 -6.81 15.73 19.53
C PRO A 312 -6.72 15.93 18.01
N ASP A 313 -7.56 16.80 17.46
CA ASP A 313 -7.62 17.06 16.02
C ASP A 313 -6.29 17.56 15.44
N SER A 314 -5.48 18.28 16.21
CA SER A 314 -4.14 18.69 15.81
C SER A 314 -3.23 17.49 15.55
N VAL A 315 -3.26 16.48 16.42
CA VAL A 315 -2.46 15.25 16.31
C VAL A 315 -2.90 14.41 15.10
N VAL A 316 -4.21 14.34 14.85
CA VAL A 316 -4.73 13.63 13.67
C VAL A 316 -4.37 14.38 12.39
N ARG A 317 -4.49 15.72 12.39
CA ARG A 317 -4.17 16.59 11.25
C ARG A 317 -2.70 16.49 10.82
N GLU A 318 -1.77 16.35 11.76
CA GLU A 318 -0.35 16.09 11.45
C GLU A 318 -0.12 14.78 10.67
N ARG A 319 -1.12 13.90 10.62
CA ARG A 319 -1.07 12.64 9.87
C ARG A 319 -1.99 12.63 8.66
N VAL A 320 -2.70 13.70 8.34
CA VAL A 320 -3.51 13.78 7.13
C VAL A 320 -2.60 14.00 5.91
N ARG A 321 -2.91 13.30 4.81
CA ARG A 321 -2.17 13.41 3.55
C ARG A 321 -2.77 14.49 2.65
N ASP A 322 -2.00 14.91 1.65
CA ASP A 322 -2.49 15.76 0.57
C ASP A 322 -3.49 14.98 -0.29
N MET A 323 -4.53 15.65 -0.78
CA MET A 323 -5.54 15.03 -1.63
C MET A 323 -5.16 15.18 -3.11
N TYR A 324 -5.60 14.22 -3.92
CA TYR A 324 -5.39 14.27 -5.37
C TYR A 324 -6.20 15.38 -6.05
N VAL A 325 -7.41 15.66 -5.54
CA VAL A 325 -8.34 16.70 -6.03
C VAL A 325 -8.43 17.88 -5.05
#